data_AF-A0A1S1NVY4-F1
#
_entry.id   AF-A0A1S1NVY4-F1
#
_cell.length_a   1.000
_cell.length_b   1.000
_cell.length_c   1.000
_cell.angle_alpha   90.00
_cell.angle_beta   90.00
_cell.angle_gamma   90.00
#
_symmetry.space_group_name_H-M   'P 1'
#
loop_
_entity.id
_entity.type
_entity.pdbx_description
1 polymer ?
#
loop_
_entity_poly.entity_id
_entity_poly.type
_entity_poly.pdbx_seq_one_letter_code
_entity_poly.pdbx_strand_id
1 'polypeptide(L)'
;MARQDVFGRLAQQIGERLQDASHAPEEIQRTVHGAMRGAFDRLELVSREDFDVMMEVLQRTRSRVEALEKQVADLEAALDERGDHTASTTTAQAEQTNTPADAPEKNASASPHPGKDGDDTR
;
A
#
# COMPACT_ATOMS: atom_id res chain seq x y z
N MET A 1 -17.96 20.44 -6.04
CA MET A 1 -19.15 21.28 -6.30
C MET A 1 -19.59 21.28 -7.77
N ALA A 2 -18.71 21.42 -8.77
CA ALA A 2 -19.11 21.58 -10.18
C ALA A 2 -19.96 20.47 -10.86
N ARG A 3 -19.92 19.21 -10.38
CA ARG A 3 -20.70 18.10 -11.01
C ARG A 3 -22.21 18.14 -10.69
N GLN A 4 -22.58 18.71 -9.54
CA GLN A 4 -24.00 18.84 -9.16
C GLN A 4 -24.71 19.87 -10.05
N ASP A 5 -24.00 20.91 -10.48
CA ASP A 5 -24.55 21.98 -11.32
C ASP A 5 -24.83 21.51 -12.76
N VAL A 6 -24.06 20.55 -13.27
CA VAL A 6 -24.26 19.99 -14.62
C VAL A 6 -25.55 19.18 -14.69
N PHE A 7 -25.84 18.42 -13.63
CA PHE A 7 -27.07 17.63 -13.53
C PHE A 7 -28.30 18.53 -13.40
N GLY A 8 -28.22 19.60 -12.60
CA GLY A 8 -29.30 20.57 -12.43
C GLY A 8 -29.67 21.28 -13.73
N ARG A 9 -28.67 21.76 -14.50
CA ARG A 9 -28.92 22.39 -15.81
C ARG A 9 -29.52 21.43 -16.83
N LEU A 10 -29.06 20.18 -16.84
CA LEU A 10 -29.61 19.15 -17.72
C LEU A 10 -31.07 18.82 -17.36
N ALA A 11 -31.36 18.68 -16.07
CA ALA A 11 -32.72 18.43 -15.58
C ALA A 11 -33.67 19.58 -15.91
N GLN A 12 -33.22 20.84 -15.76
CA GLN A 12 -33.97 22.03 -16.13
C GLN A 12 -34.29 22.04 -17.64
N GLN A 13 -33.27 21.83 -18.48
CA GLN A 13 -33.40 21.84 -19.94
C GLN A 13 -34.26 20.68 -20.48
N ILE A 14 -34.20 19.51 -19.84
CA ILE A 14 -35.08 18.38 -20.18
C ILE A 14 -36.51 18.66 -19.72
N GLY A 15 -36.68 19.24 -18.53
CA GLY A 15 -37.99 19.61 -17.99
C GLY A 15 -38.73 20.60 -18.88
N GLU A 16 -38.06 21.65 -19.36
CA GLU A 16 -38.62 22.63 -20.30
C GLU A 16 -39.04 21.97 -21.62
N ARG A 17 -38.17 21.16 -22.23
CA ARG A 17 -38.48 20.48 -23.51
C ARG A 17 -39.58 19.42 -23.37
N LEU A 18 -39.68 18.77 -22.20
CA LEU A 18 -40.73 17.79 -21.92
C LEU A 18 -42.08 18.48 -21.68
N GLN A 19 -42.09 19.64 -21.02
CA GLN A 19 -43.30 20.46 -20.87
C GLN A 19 -43.79 20.95 -22.24
N ASP A 20 -42.90 21.44 -23.10
CA ASP A 20 -43.24 21.80 -24.48
C ASP A 20 -43.82 20.62 -25.27
N ALA A 21 -43.26 19.42 -25.11
CA ALA A 21 -43.76 18.19 -25.72
C ALA A 21 -45.10 17.73 -25.14
N SER A 22 -45.39 18.03 -23.86
CA SER A 22 -46.67 17.70 -23.21
C SER A 22 -47.84 18.54 -23.72
N HIS A 23 -47.56 19.68 -24.35
CA HIS A 23 -48.55 20.48 -25.06
C HIS A 23 -48.75 20.05 -26.53
N ALA A 24 -47.96 19.08 -27.01
CA ALA A 24 -48.07 18.55 -28.38
C ALA A 24 -49.22 17.52 -28.51
N PRO A 25 -49.73 17.27 -29.72
CA PRO A 25 -50.75 16.25 -29.99
C PRO A 25 -50.39 14.85 -29.44
N GLU A 26 -51.39 14.08 -29.00
CA GLU A 26 -51.19 12.76 -28.34
C GLU A 26 -50.29 11.80 -29.13
N GLU A 27 -50.33 11.83 -30.46
CA GLU A 27 -49.49 11.00 -31.34
C GLU A 27 -47.99 11.30 -31.21
N ILE A 28 -47.66 12.59 -31.04
CA ILE A 28 -46.29 13.03 -30.81
C ILE A 28 -45.85 12.64 -29.40
N GLN A 29 -46.73 12.79 -28.40
CA GLN A 29 -46.44 12.37 -27.03
C GLN A 29 -46.11 10.86 -26.96
N ARG A 30 -46.88 10.02 -27.65
CA ARG A 30 -46.67 8.56 -27.67
C ARG A 30 -45.34 8.18 -28.31
N THR A 31 -44.98 8.86 -29.39
CA THR A 31 -43.69 8.68 -30.08
C THR A 31 -42.52 9.12 -29.20
N VAL A 32 -42.64 10.29 -28.57
CA VAL A 32 -41.61 10.83 -27.65
C VAL A 32 -41.43 9.90 -26.45
N HIS A 33 -42.50 9.43 -25.83
CA HIS A 33 -42.42 8.51 -24.69
C HIS A 33 -41.76 7.18 -25.06
N GLY A 34 -42.07 6.62 -26.24
CA GLY A 34 -41.41 5.43 -26.77
C GLY A 34 -39.91 5.64 -27.01
N ALA A 35 -39.54 6.78 -27.62
CA ALA A 35 -38.15 7.14 -27.84
C ALA A 35 -37.39 7.37 -26.51
N MET A 36 -38.04 7.95 -25.50
CA MET A 36 -37.46 8.22 -24.20
C MET A 36 -37.21 6.94 -23.41
N ARG A 37 -38.15 5.99 -23.45
CA ARG A 37 -37.97 4.66 -22.86
C ARG A 37 -36.83 3.90 -23.53
N GLY A 38 -36.79 3.88 -24.87
CA GLY A 38 -35.68 3.29 -25.62
C GLY A 38 -34.35 4.02 -25.46
N ALA A 39 -34.36 5.31 -25.09
CA ALA A 39 -33.15 6.06 -24.75
C ALA A 39 -32.66 5.69 -23.35
N PHE A 40 -33.54 5.54 -22.36
CA PHE A 40 -33.18 5.06 -21.02
C PHE A 40 -32.60 3.64 -21.04
N ASP A 41 -33.12 2.75 -21.88
CA ASP A 41 -32.55 1.40 -22.06
C ASP A 41 -31.15 1.41 -22.70
N ARG A 42 -30.79 2.47 -23.43
CA ARG A 42 -29.45 2.67 -24.03
C ARG A 42 -28.48 3.41 -23.13
N LEU A 43 -28.98 4.09 -22.09
CA LEU A 43 -28.14 4.68 -21.07
C LEU A 43 -27.73 3.55 -20.12
N GLU A 44 -26.45 3.48 -19.79
CA GLU A 44 -25.94 2.58 -18.74
C GLU A 44 -26.37 3.10 -17.36
N LEU A 45 -27.67 3.03 -17.10
CA LEU A 45 -28.26 3.48 -15.86
C LEU A 45 -27.86 2.50 -14.76
N VAL A 46 -27.01 2.97 -13.86
CA VAL A 46 -26.72 2.29 -12.60
C VAL A 46 -27.82 2.65 -11.62
N SER A 47 -28.41 1.65 -10.96
CA SER A 47 -29.41 1.91 -9.93
C SER A 47 -28.79 2.73 -8.79
N ARG A 48 -29.63 3.46 -8.06
CA ARG A 48 -29.14 4.21 -6.90
C ARG A 48 -28.58 3.25 -5.85
N GLU A 49 -29.23 2.10 -5.65
CA GLU A 49 -28.75 1.08 -4.72
C GLU A 49 -27.35 0.57 -5.10
N ASP A 50 -27.10 0.27 -6.38
CA ASP A 50 -25.79 -0.22 -6.85
C ASP A 50 -24.70 0.84 -6.69
N PHE A 51 -25.02 2.11 -6.95
CA PHE A 51 -24.11 3.21 -6.72
C PHE A 51 -23.69 3.32 -5.25
N ASP A 52 -24.66 3.21 -4.34
CA ASP A 52 -24.41 3.30 -2.90
C ASP A 52 -23.52 2.11 -2.43
N VAL A 53 -23.75 0.91 -2.96
CA VAL A 53 -22.91 -0.27 -2.70
C VAL A 53 -21.47 -0.05 -3.18
N MET A 54 -21.28 0.46 -4.40
CA MET A 54 -19.93 0.75 -4.91
C MET A 54 -19.21 1.81 -4.05
N MET A 55 -19.95 2.81 -3.57
CA MET A 55 -19.41 3.84 -2.69
C MET A 55 -18.96 3.25 -1.34
N GLU A 56 -19.73 2.34 -0.76
CA GLU A 56 -19.34 1.62 0.46
C GLU A 56 -18.07 0.79 0.25
N VAL A 57 -18.00 0.04 -0.86
CA VAL A 57 -16.81 -0.75 -1.22
C VAL A 57 -15.58 0.16 -1.38
N LEU A 58 -15.73 1.31 -2.02
CA LEU A 58 -14.66 2.30 -2.17
C LEU A 58 -14.18 2.83 -0.81
N GLN A 59 -15.10 3.17 0.10
CA GLN A 59 -14.75 3.63 1.45
C GLN A 59 -13.98 2.56 2.22
N ARG A 60 -14.46 1.31 2.19
CA ARG A 60 -13.78 0.17 2.84
C ARG A 60 -12.39 -0.05 2.27
N THR A 61 -12.25 0.05 0.94
CA THR A 61 -10.96 -0.12 0.26
C THR A 61 -9.99 0.98 0.67
N ARG A 62 -10.44 2.24 0.71
CA ARG A 62 -9.63 3.36 1.18
C ARG A 62 -9.14 3.15 2.62
N SER A 63 -10.05 2.79 3.52
CA SER A 63 -9.68 2.51 4.92
C SER A 63 -8.65 1.38 5.04
N ARG A 64 -8.78 0.33 4.23
CA ARG A 64 -7.82 -0.77 4.19
C ARG A 64 -6.45 -0.33 3.65
N VAL A 65 -6.43 0.53 2.63
CA VAL A 65 -5.18 1.09 2.08
C VAL A 65 -4.47 1.92 3.14
N GLU A 66 -5.18 2.85 3.79
CA GLU A 66 -4.61 3.69 4.86
C GLU A 66 -4.04 2.85 6.02
N ALA A 67 -4.71 1.76 6.39
CA ALA A 67 -4.22 0.85 7.44
C ALA A 67 -2.96 0.07 7.01
N LEU A 68 -2.87 -0.34 5.74
CA LEU A 68 -1.70 -1.03 5.21
C LEU A 68 -0.52 -0.08 5.05
N GLU A 69 -0.74 1.14 4.55
CA GLU A 69 0.28 2.19 4.48
C GLU A 69 0.90 2.45 5.85
N LYS A 70 0.07 2.51 6.90
CA LYS A 70 0.57 2.63 8.28
C LYS A 70 1.42 1.44 8.71
N GLN A 71 0.96 0.22 8.46
CA GLN A 71 1.72 -0.99 8.83
C GLN A 71 3.07 -1.05 8.12
N VAL A 72 3.12 -0.65 6.85
CA VAL A 72 4.37 -0.57 6.09
C VAL A 72 5.31 0.46 6.72
N ALA A 73 4.82 1.67 7.01
CA ALA A 73 5.62 2.71 7.65
C ALA A 73 6.18 2.27 9.03
N ASP A 74 5.36 1.60 9.85
CA ASP A 74 5.78 1.08 11.15
C ASP A 74 6.88 0.00 10.99
N LEU A 75 6.77 -0.86 9.97
CA LEU A 75 7.78 -1.89 9.66
C LEU A 75 9.07 -1.29 9.10
N GLU A 76 8.97 -0.30 8.21
CA GLU A 76 10.13 0.43 7.67
C GLU A 76 10.89 1.11 8.80
N ALA A 77 10.21 1.81 9.71
CA ALA A 77 10.82 2.42 10.88
C ALA A 77 11.54 1.40 11.79
N ALA A 78 10.91 0.26 12.06
CA ALA A 78 11.52 -0.79 12.89
C ALA A 78 12.76 -1.42 12.23
N LEU A 79 12.80 -1.49 10.89
CA LEU A 79 13.97 -1.98 10.15
C LEU A 79 15.11 -0.97 10.18
N ASP A 80 14.82 0.33 10.06
CA ASP A 80 15.82 1.39 10.18
C ASP A 80 16.44 1.40 11.59
N GLU A 81 15.63 1.32 12.65
CA GLU A 81 16.11 1.19 14.04
C GLU A 81 17.01 -0.04 14.23
N ARG A 82 16.65 -1.17 13.61
CA ARG A 82 17.46 -2.40 13.67
C ARG A 82 18.78 -2.26 12.90
N GLY A 83 18.76 -1.57 11.76
CA GLY A 83 19.96 -1.27 10.96
C GLY A 83 21.00 -0.49 11.76
N ASP A 84 20.56 0.55 12.47
CA ASP A 84 21.41 1.40 13.31
C ASP A 84 22.05 0.64 14.49
N HIS A 85 21.34 -0.33 15.06
CA HIS A 85 21.85 -1.16 16.16
C HIS A 85 22.86 -2.24 15.72
N THR A 86 22.80 -2.72 14.48
CA THR A 86 23.78 -3.70 13.96
C THR A 86 25.15 -3.08 13.68
N ALA A 87 25.21 -1.80 13.30
CA ALA A 87 26.45 -1.05 13.15
C ALA A 87 27.12 -0.78 14.50
N SER A 88 26.36 -0.38 15.53
CA SER A 88 26.91 -0.09 16.87
C SER A 88 27.37 -1.34 17.64
N THR A 89 26.75 -2.50 17.43
CA THR A 89 27.13 -3.73 18.15
C THR A 89 28.43 -4.36 17.60
N THR A 90 28.75 -4.12 16.33
CA THR A 90 29.99 -4.65 15.71
C THR A 90 31.22 -3.84 16.11
N THR A 91 31.09 -2.54 16.40
CA THR A 91 32.23 -1.68 16.77
C THR A 91 32.58 -1.74 18.27
N ALA A 92 31.63 -2.07 19.15
CA ALA A 92 31.87 -2.11 20.60
C ALA A 92 32.50 -3.42 21.13
N GLN A 93 32.56 -4.50 20.32
CA GLN A 93 33.15 -5.77 20.74
C GLN A 93 34.66 -5.90 20.45
N ALA A 94 35.29 -4.87 19.87
CA ALA A 94 36.73 -4.85 19.57
C ALA A 94 37.59 -4.09 20.60
N GLU A 95 37.00 -3.45 21.63
CA GLU A 95 37.73 -2.62 22.60
C GLU A 95 37.79 -3.20 24.03
N GLN A 96 37.72 -4.53 24.20
CA GLN A 96 38.27 -5.17 25.41
C GLN A 96 39.74 -5.53 25.17
N THR A 97 40.57 -4.50 25.32
CA THR A 97 42.03 -4.55 25.42
C THR A 97 42.44 -5.31 26.67
N ASN A 98 42.70 -6.61 26.52
CA ASN A 98 43.52 -7.34 27.48
C ASN A 98 44.98 -6.89 27.36
N THR A 99 45.38 -5.88 28.15
CA THR A 99 46.77 -5.74 28.61
C THR A 99 46.83 -4.97 29.93
N PRO A 100 47.46 -5.54 30.96
CA PRO A 100 48.62 -4.88 31.56
C PRO A 100 49.79 -5.87 31.59
N ALA A 101 50.87 -5.60 30.86
CA ALA A 101 52.00 -4.77 31.28
C ALA A 101 52.99 -5.54 32.18
N ASP A 102 54.25 -5.49 31.73
CA ASP A 102 55.51 -5.74 32.44
C ASP A 102 56.18 -7.12 32.29
N ALA A 103 57.33 -7.09 31.59
CA ALA A 103 58.41 -8.09 31.59
C ALA A 103 59.58 -7.42 32.34
N PRO A 104 60.55 -8.13 32.97
CA PRO A 104 61.22 -9.33 32.43
C PRO A 104 61.73 -10.36 33.47
N GLU A 105 62.02 -11.62 33.10
CA GLU A 105 63.18 -12.34 33.68
C GLU A 105 63.59 -13.59 32.88
N LYS A 106 64.91 -13.73 32.73
CA LYS A 106 65.64 -14.85 32.12
C LYS A 106 65.55 -16.11 32.99
N ASN A 107 65.35 -17.27 32.38
CA ASN A 107 66.27 -18.41 32.59
C ASN A 107 66.18 -19.43 31.44
N ALA A 108 67.34 -19.80 30.93
CA ALA A 108 67.54 -20.93 30.04
C ALA A 108 67.44 -22.24 30.85
N SER A 109 66.93 -23.33 30.25
CA SER A 109 67.61 -24.63 30.25
C SER A 109 66.72 -25.73 29.64
N ALA A 110 67.35 -26.47 28.71
CA ALA A 110 67.17 -27.90 28.44
C ALA A 110 65.84 -28.44 27.85
N SER A 111 65.89 -28.67 26.53
CA SER A 111 65.51 -29.91 25.81
C SER A 111 65.49 -31.20 26.69
N PRO A 112 64.80 -32.31 26.30
CA PRO A 112 64.63 -32.74 24.91
C PRO A 112 63.31 -33.46 24.52
N HIS A 113 63.00 -33.39 23.23
CA HIS A 113 62.25 -34.38 22.46
C HIS A 113 62.91 -35.77 22.63
N PRO A 114 62.17 -36.90 22.70
CA PRO A 114 61.89 -37.62 21.45
C PRO A 114 60.67 -38.57 21.45
N GLY A 115 60.18 -38.89 20.26
CA GLY A 115 59.42 -40.11 19.96
C GLY A 115 58.38 -39.86 18.86
N LYS A 116 58.68 -40.11 17.57
CA LYS A 116 58.56 -41.43 16.91
C LYS A 116 57.11 -41.96 16.96
N ASP A 117 56.39 -42.30 15.91
CA ASP A 117 56.69 -42.69 14.53
C ASP A 117 55.37 -42.62 13.70
N GLY A 118 55.47 -42.53 12.37
CA GLY A 118 54.43 -42.92 11.39
C GLY A 118 53.40 -41.84 11.08
N ASP A 119 53.43 -41.11 9.97
CA ASP A 119 53.46 -41.54 8.56
C ASP A 119 52.35 -42.55 8.18
N ASP A 120 51.69 -42.19 7.07
CA ASP A 120 51.02 -43.04 6.10
C ASP A 120 49.48 -43.24 6.15
N THR A 121 48.86 -42.73 5.08
CA THR A 121 47.72 -43.22 4.28
C THR A 121 46.35 -43.53 4.94
N ARG A 122 45.29 -42.80 4.54
CA ARG A 122 44.45 -43.06 3.33
C ARG A 122 43.12 -42.29 3.38
#